data_AF-A0A1H8AET0-F1
#
_entry.id   AF-A0A1H8AET0-F1
#
_cell.length_a   1.000
_cell.length_b   1.000
_cell.length_c   1.000
_cell.angle_alpha   90.00
_cell.angle_beta   90.00
_cell.angle_gamma   90.00
#
_symmetry.space_group_name_H-M   'P 1'
#
loop_
_entity.id
_entity.type
_entity.pdbx_description
1 polymer ?
#
loop_
_entity_poly.entity_id
_entity_poly.type
_entity_poly.pdbx_seq_one_letter_code
_entity_poly.pdbx_strand_id
1 'polypeptide(L)'
;MTIDDYADWAATVAKVTRPPTSERLSYLGLGLAGESGEVAEHIKKLLRDGTLDQAAMAEELGDVVYYWVCLCVALGRKPSEVLTASRAKISARLTQ
;
A
#
# COMPACT_ATOMS: atom_id res chain seq x y z
N MET A 1 -10.73 -13.60 -2.77
CA MET A 1 -10.12 -12.96 -1.59
C MET A 1 -10.50 -11.50 -1.60
N THR A 2 -11.01 -10.97 -0.48
CA THR A 2 -11.24 -9.53 -0.32
C THR A 2 -9.95 -8.82 0.12
N ILE A 3 -9.91 -7.48 0.03
CA ILE A 3 -8.76 -6.71 0.54
C ILE A 3 -8.59 -6.84 2.06
N ASP A 4 -9.70 -7.04 2.77
CA ASP A 4 -9.67 -7.23 4.22
C ASP A 4 -9.14 -8.63 4.56
N ASP A 5 -9.54 -9.69 3.82
CA ASP A 5 -8.99 -11.04 3.99
C ASP A 5 -7.47 -11.04 3.73
N TYR A 6 -7.03 -10.32 2.70
CA TYR A 6 -5.61 -10.16 2.39
C TYR A 6 -4.86 -9.44 3.51
N ALA A 7 -5.44 -8.37 4.06
CA ALA A 7 -4.83 -7.60 5.13
C ALA A 7 -4.71 -8.40 6.43
N ASP A 8 -5.71 -9.21 6.76
CA ASP A 8 -5.67 -10.10 7.92
C ASP A 8 -4.50 -11.08 7.80
N TRP A 9 -4.31 -11.70 6.63
CA TRP A 9 -3.15 -12.54 6.36
C TRP A 9 -1.83 -11.75 6.41
N ALA A 10 -1.73 -10.64 5.69
CA ALA A 10 -0.50 -9.85 5.57
C ALA A 10 -0.03 -9.32 6.94
N ALA A 11 -0.96 -8.89 7.79
CA ALA A 11 -0.66 -8.44 9.15
C ALA A 11 -0.08 -9.55 10.03
N THR A 12 -0.46 -10.82 9.82
CA THR A 12 0.17 -11.96 10.51
C THR A 12 1.63 -12.14 10.08
N VAL A 13 1.91 -12.02 8.78
CA VAL A 13 3.26 -12.14 8.20
C VAL A 13 4.16 -11.00 8.70
N ALA A 14 3.66 -9.77 8.66
CA ALA A 14 4.35 -8.58 9.13
C ALA A 14 4.44 -8.46 10.66
N LYS A 15 3.82 -9.39 11.42
CA LYS A 15 3.79 -9.40 12.89
C LYS A 15 3.30 -8.06 13.46
N VAL A 16 2.20 -7.55 12.92
CA VAL A 16 1.60 -6.29 13.36
C VAL A 16 0.96 -6.50 14.73
N THR A 17 1.35 -5.69 15.71
CA THR A 17 0.72 -5.64 17.03
C THR A 17 -0.21 -4.43 17.14
N ARG A 18 -1.20 -4.50 18.05
CA ARG A 18 -2.11 -3.38 18.34
C ARG A 18 -2.11 -3.09 19.85
N PRO A 19 -1.60 -1.92 20.30
CA PRO A 19 -0.98 -0.87 19.49
C PRO A 19 0.38 -1.32 18.89
N PRO A 20 0.79 -0.76 17.75
CA PRO A 20 2.09 -1.05 17.17
C PRO A 20 3.19 -0.32 17.94
N THR A 21 4.40 -0.88 17.96
CA THR A 21 5.59 -0.15 18.43
C THR A 21 6.01 0.91 17.43
N SER A 22 6.73 1.95 17.88
CA SER A 22 7.31 2.94 16.96
C SER A 22 8.22 2.30 15.92
N GLU A 23 8.99 1.29 16.31
CA GLU A 23 9.84 0.52 15.39
C GLU A 23 9.01 -0.20 14.31
N ARG A 24 7.90 -0.84 14.69
CA ARG A 24 7.02 -1.51 13.73
C ARG A 24 6.37 -0.51 12.77
N LEU A 25 5.90 0.63 13.27
CA LEU A 25 5.36 1.70 12.41
C LEU A 25 6.43 2.24 11.44
N SER A 26 7.66 2.46 11.92
CA SER A 26 8.78 2.89 11.07
C SER A 26 9.10 1.85 10.01
N TYR A 27 9.18 0.57 10.36
CA TYR A 27 9.41 -0.52 9.41
C TYR A 27 8.35 -0.53 8.30
N LEU A 28 7.07 -0.46 8.66
CA LEU A 28 5.99 -0.50 7.68
C LEU A 28 5.93 0.77 6.82
N GLY A 29 6.16 1.94 7.42
CA GLY A 29 6.17 3.22 6.71
C GLY A 29 7.35 3.36 5.74
N LEU A 30 8.54 2.92 6.16
CA LEU A 30 9.73 2.92 5.30
C LEU A 30 9.60 1.89 4.19
N GLY A 31 9.05 0.71 4.47
CA GLY A 31 8.73 -0.29 3.44
C GLY A 31 7.79 0.30 2.38
N LEU A 32 6.65 0.87 2.78
CA LEU A 32 5.72 1.52 1.84
C LEU A 32 6.41 2.57 0.96
N ALA A 33 7.30 3.39 1.54
CA ALA A 33 8.04 4.41 0.80
C ALA A 33 9.07 3.79 -0.17
N GLY A 34 9.73 2.70 0.23
CA GLY A 34 10.65 1.92 -0.61
C GLY A 34 9.96 1.40 -1.86
N GLU A 35 8.87 0.64 -1.70
CA GLU A 35 8.16 0.02 -2.82
C GLU A 35 7.52 1.08 -3.74
N SER A 36 7.05 2.20 -3.16
CA SER A 36 6.59 3.34 -3.97
C SER A 36 7.74 3.96 -4.80
N GLY A 37 8.97 3.92 -4.29
CA GLY A 37 10.18 4.32 -5.00
C GLY A 37 10.53 3.36 -6.13
N GLU A 38 10.32 2.06 -5.94
CA GLU A 38 10.52 1.05 -6.99
C GLU A 38 9.52 1.23 -8.14
N VAL A 39 8.24 1.47 -7.83
CA VAL A 39 7.23 1.89 -8.82
C VAL A 39 7.71 3.11 -9.61
N ALA A 40 8.25 4.13 -8.94
CA ALA A 40 8.79 5.32 -9.60
C ALA A 40 10.01 5.00 -10.49
N GLU A 41 10.87 4.07 -10.06
CA GLU A 41 12.02 3.60 -10.83
C GLU A 41 11.58 2.91 -12.13
N HIS A 42 10.53 2.08 -12.08
CA HIS A 42 9.95 1.45 -13.27
C HIS A 42 9.36 2.46 -14.25
N ILE A 43 8.66 3.49 -13.76
CA ILE A 43 8.18 4.61 -14.60
C ILE A 43 9.36 5.35 -15.23
N LYS A 44 10.42 5.63 -14.47
CA LYS A 44 11.62 6.30 -14.98
C LYS A 44 12.29 5.48 -16.09
N LYS A 45 12.39 4.15 -15.93
CA LYS A 45 12.91 3.24 -16.97
C LYS A 45 12.05 3.30 -18.23
N LEU A 46 10.72 3.28 -18.11
CA LEU A 46 9.81 3.48 -19.25
C LEU A 46 10.10 4.79 -20.00
N LEU A 47 10.29 5.90 -19.28
CA LEU A 47 10.59 7.19 -19.90
C LEU A 47 11.95 7.21 -20.61
N ARG A 48 12.95 6.48 -20.09
CA ARG A 48 14.30 6.40 -20.67
C ARG A 48 14.35 5.46 -21.88
N ASP A 49 13.72 4.30 -21.76
CA ASP A 49 13.92 3.16 -22.66
C ASP A 49 12.72 2.94 -23.61
N GLY A 50 11.61 3.68 -23.43
CA GLY A 50 10.40 3.61 -24.24
C GLY A 50 9.58 2.32 -24.04
N THR A 51 9.98 1.46 -23.11
CA THR A 51 9.34 0.17 -22.83
C THR A 51 9.16 -0.03 -21.32
N LEU A 52 8.02 -0.60 -20.92
CA LEU A 52 7.71 -0.91 -19.52
C LEU A 52 7.73 -2.42 -19.33
N ASP A 53 8.51 -2.87 -18.35
CA ASP A 53 8.33 -4.21 -17.79
C ASP A 53 7.06 -4.21 -16.92
N GLN A 54 5.95 -4.66 -17.51
CA GLN A 54 4.65 -4.68 -16.84
C GLN A 54 4.60 -5.72 -15.72
N ALA A 55 5.36 -6.82 -15.83
CA ALA A 55 5.37 -7.86 -14.81
C ALA A 55 6.06 -7.34 -13.54
N ALA A 56 7.25 -6.77 -13.69
CA ALA A 56 7.96 -6.17 -12.56
C ALA A 56 7.17 -5.01 -11.94
N MET A 57 6.56 -4.14 -12.76
CA MET A 57 5.70 -3.07 -12.24
C MET A 57 4.52 -3.59 -11.42
N ALA A 58 3.93 -4.72 -11.81
CA ALA A 58 2.82 -5.32 -11.07
C ALA A 58 3.27 -5.94 -9.73
N GLU A 59 4.50 -6.47 -9.67
CA GLU A 59 5.13 -6.96 -8.43
C GLU A 59 5.30 -5.80 -7.44
N GLU A 60 5.91 -4.68 -7.87
CA GLU A 60 6.11 -3.51 -7.00
C GLU A 60 4.79 -2.89 -6.52
N LEU A 61 3.77 -2.87 -7.37
CA LEU A 61 2.42 -2.43 -6.97
C LEU A 61 1.81 -3.37 -5.92
N GLY A 62 2.11 -4.67 -5.99
CA GLY A 62 1.73 -5.66 -4.99
C GLY A 62 2.39 -5.39 -3.64
N ASP A 63 3.68 -5.07 -3.65
CA ASP A 63 4.45 -4.79 -2.43
C ASP A 63 4.02 -3.46 -1.79
N VAL A 64 3.71 -2.44 -2.59
CA VAL A 64 3.03 -1.22 -2.10
C VAL A 64 1.73 -1.56 -1.38
N VAL A 65 0.89 -2.42 -1.96
CA VAL A 65 -0.37 -2.84 -1.33
C VAL A 65 -0.11 -3.62 -0.04
N TYR A 66 0.90 -4.49 0.00
CA TYR A 66 1.28 -5.24 1.20
C TYR A 66 1.59 -4.32 2.39
N TYR A 67 2.47 -3.34 2.21
CA TYR A 67 2.78 -2.40 3.30
C TYR A 67 1.62 -1.48 3.64
N TRP A 68 0.84 -1.04 2.64
CA TRP A 68 -0.31 -0.19 2.86
C TRP A 68 -1.39 -0.87 3.70
N VAL A 69 -1.72 -2.14 3.42
CA VAL A 69 -2.70 -2.88 4.23
C VAL A 69 -2.18 -3.15 5.65
N CYS A 70 -0.89 -3.47 5.79
CA CYS A 70 -0.28 -3.66 7.11
C CYS A 70 -0.33 -2.38 7.95
N LEU A 71 -0.12 -1.21 7.34
CA LEU A 71 -0.28 0.09 7.99
C LEU A 71 -1.73 0.36 8.41
N CYS A 72 -2.71 0.02 7.56
CA CYS A 72 -4.12 0.13 7.93
C CYS A 72 -4.41 -0.67 9.20
N VAL A 73 -3.97 -1.93 9.24
CA VAL A 73 -4.17 -2.81 10.41
C VAL A 73 -3.41 -2.31 11.63
N ALA A 74 -2.17 -1.81 11.48
CA ALA A 74 -1.39 -1.23 12.56
C ALA A 74 -2.08 0.00 13.18
N LEU A 75 -2.74 0.82 12.35
CA LEU A 75 -3.58 1.94 12.78
C LEU A 75 -4.97 1.51 13.25
N GLY A 76 -5.26 0.22 13.21
CA GLY A 76 -6.49 -0.34 13.71
C GLY A 76 -7.71 -0.12 12.83
N ARG A 77 -7.49 0.04 11.53
CA ARG A 77 -8.50 0.27 10.49
C ARG A 77 -8.57 -0.94 9.55
N LYS A 78 -9.75 -1.22 9.02
CA LYS A 78 -9.87 -2.12 7.87
C LYS A 78 -9.53 -1.37 6.58
N PRO A 79 -8.78 -1.98 5.64
CA PRO A 79 -8.54 -1.37 4.33
C PRO A 79 -9.81 -0.93 3.60
N SER A 80 -10.86 -1.75 3.62
CA SER A 80 -12.16 -1.42 3.00
C SER A 80 -12.80 -0.14 3.55
N GLU A 81 -12.67 0.11 4.86
CA GLU A 81 -13.14 1.34 5.51
C GLU A 81 -12.35 2.57 5.03
N VAL A 82 -11.02 2.43 4.92
CA VAL A 82 -10.14 3.51 4.42
C VAL A 82 -10.47 3.85 2.97
N LEU A 83 -10.67 2.85 2.11
CA LEU A 83 -11.05 3.03 0.71
C LEU A 83 -12.44 3.67 0.58
N THR A 84 -13.41 3.25 1.40
CA THR A 84 -14.75 3.84 1.41
C THR A 84 -14.72 5.32 1.76
N ALA A 85 -13.96 5.69 2.81
CA ALA A 85 -13.78 7.08 3.19
C ALA A 85 -13.05 7.91 2.11
N SER A 86 -12.02 7.33 1.49
CA SER A 86 -11.28 7.97 0.40
C SER A 86 -12.19 8.25 -0.81
N ARG A 87 -13.00 7.27 -1.22
CA ARG A 87 -13.96 7.41 -2.32
C ARG A 87 -14.96 8.53 -2.04
N ALA A 88 -15.55 8.57 -0.86
CA ALA A 88 -16.51 9.62 -0.50
C ALA A 88 -15.88 11.02 -0.59
N LYS A 89 -14.64 11.16 -0.11
CA LYS A 89 -13.88 12.42 -0.18
C LYS A 89 -13.57 12.84 -1.62
N ILE A 90 -13.20 11.90 -2.50
CA ILE A 90 -12.95 12.18 -3.91
C ILE A 90 -14.24 12.57 -4.62
N SER A 91 -15.33 11.83 -4.41
CA SER A 91 -16.63 12.12 -5.02
C SER A 91 -17.15 13.51 -4.65
N ALA A 92 -16.99 13.92 -3.39
CA ALA A 92 -17.38 15.26 -2.95
C ALA A 92 -16.62 16.40 -3.67
N ARG A 93 -15.36 16.15 -4.10
CA ARG A 93 -14.55 17.13 -4.85
C ARG A 93 -14.97 17.25 -6.32
N LEU A 94 -15.55 16.20 -6.89
CA LEU A 94 -16.00 16.21 -8.28
C LEU A 94 -17.36 16.90 -8.47
N THR A 95 -18.11 17.09 -7.39
CA THR A 95 -19.41 17.77 -7.36
C THR A 95 -19.32 19.26 -7.00
N GLN A 96 -18.11 19.79 -6.80
CA GLN A 96 -17.83 21.22 -6.60
C GLN A 96 -17.33 21.83 -7.91
#